data_AF-A0A1F7FLG4-F1
#
_entry.id   AF-A0A1F7FLG4-F1
#
_cell.length_a   1.000
_cell.length_b   1.000
_cell.length_c   1.000
_cell.angle_alpha   90.00
_cell.angle_beta   90.00
_cell.angle_gamma   90.00
#
_symmetry.space_group_name_H-M   'P 1'
#
loop_
_entity.id
_entity.type
_entity.pdbx_description
1 polymer ?
#
loop_
_entity_poly.entity_id
_entity_poly.type
_entity_poly.pdbx_seq_one_letter_code
_entity_poly.pdbx_strand_id
1 'polypeptide(L)'
;MPCEVTQVVQKVYHPREHDSSPFFKVITSHFEAFERLYPERFQGKYGFWRPVIRSSLDKFLKCGDLKEGFARVRCPDCGEEFFVAYSCRQRSCCPSCDQKRALLLGIRLAEVILAPIPHRQWVFTIPKRLRIYFRFDRSLLGKLCRSAYETVREALAAETGDDIVSPGMIATVQTFGDLIHWNAHIHALVSEGGFTENGHFVRVPEMDKAYYLSLWQDKVFDLLMREEKISEDVVRDMRTWKHSGFSIDCSVKIAAGDSESIKRLAQYIGRCPFSLARIISIDQDEIIERILKHCGLWKDPLRSRESEARSQPRPPPEICVKFPALEEPLPDYLC
;
A
#
# COMPACT_ATOMS: atom_id res chain seq x y z
N MET A 1 51.18 -7.41 -4.71
CA MET A 1 50.77 -8.05 -3.44
C MET A 1 49.41 -8.68 -3.67
N PRO A 2 49.17 -9.93 -3.29
CA PRO A 2 47.84 -10.52 -3.39
C PRO A 2 46.90 -9.72 -2.49
N CYS A 3 45.74 -9.34 -3.01
CA CYS A 3 44.67 -8.80 -2.17
C CYS A 3 44.32 -9.89 -1.16
N GLU A 4 44.61 -9.68 0.12
CA GLU A 4 44.11 -10.54 1.19
C GLU A 4 42.60 -10.39 1.23
N VAL A 5 41.93 -11.23 0.43
CA VAL A 5 40.50 -11.44 0.51
C VAL A 5 40.30 -12.19 1.82
N THR A 6 40.11 -11.45 2.91
CA THR A 6 39.39 -11.95 4.08
C THR A 6 38.19 -12.70 3.52
N GLN A 7 37.97 -13.96 3.94
CA GLN A 7 36.84 -14.80 3.54
C GLN A 7 35.52 -14.18 4.06
N VAL A 8 35.19 -12.99 3.58
CA VAL A 8 33.83 -12.51 3.49
C VAL A 8 33.22 -13.43 2.45
N VAL A 9 32.26 -14.25 2.84
CA VAL A 9 31.45 -15.05 1.91
C VAL A 9 31.02 -14.10 0.80
N GLN A 10 31.67 -14.18 -0.37
CA GLN A 10 31.41 -13.27 -1.46
C GLN A 10 29.97 -13.56 -1.88
N LYS A 11 29.05 -12.65 -1.53
CA LYS A 11 27.72 -12.65 -2.10
C LYS A 11 27.89 -12.25 -3.56
N VAL A 12 28.24 -13.22 -4.40
CA VAL A 12 28.29 -13.08 -5.84
C VAL A 12 26.89 -12.68 -6.30
N TYR A 13 26.79 -11.63 -7.12
CA TYR A 13 25.53 -11.22 -7.70
C TYR A 13 25.01 -12.35 -8.59
N HIS A 14 23.90 -12.95 -8.20
CA HIS A 14 23.19 -13.91 -9.03
C HIS A 14 22.07 -13.18 -9.78
N PRO A 15 22.12 -13.11 -11.12
CA PRO A 15 21.01 -12.62 -11.90
C PRO A 15 19.76 -13.41 -11.55
N ARG A 16 18.65 -12.69 -11.37
CA ARG A 16 17.37 -13.32 -11.10
C ARG A 16 16.83 -13.99 -12.36
N GLU A 17 16.18 -15.13 -12.18
CA GLU A 17 15.31 -15.71 -13.19
C GLU A 17 13.96 -15.00 -13.14
N HIS A 18 13.80 -13.98 -13.98
CA HIS A 18 12.63 -13.11 -13.93
C HIS A 18 11.35 -13.80 -14.42
N ASP A 19 11.49 -14.76 -15.34
CA ASP A 19 10.44 -15.54 -16.00
C ASP A 19 9.91 -16.71 -15.15
N SER A 20 10.71 -17.20 -14.21
CA SER A 20 10.29 -18.28 -13.29
C SER A 20 9.30 -17.80 -12.23
N SER A 21 9.21 -16.48 -11.99
CA SER A 21 8.31 -15.87 -11.00
C SER A 21 6.83 -16.20 -11.27
N PRO A 22 6.05 -16.61 -10.25
CA PRO A 22 4.60 -16.81 -10.39
C PRO A 22 3.87 -15.58 -10.94
N PHE A 23 4.27 -14.37 -10.53
CA PHE A 23 3.66 -13.15 -11.03
C PHE A 23 3.96 -12.94 -12.51
N PHE A 24 5.19 -13.21 -12.95
CA PHE A 24 5.56 -13.11 -14.37
C PHE A 24 4.67 -14.01 -15.22
N LYS A 25 4.53 -15.29 -14.82
CA LYS A 25 3.68 -16.28 -15.49
C LYS A 25 2.22 -15.84 -15.57
N VAL A 26 1.65 -15.33 -14.47
CA VAL A 26 0.27 -14.82 -14.44
C VAL A 26 0.08 -13.68 -15.45
N ILE A 27 1.02 -12.74 -15.51
CA ILE A 27 0.94 -11.61 -16.44
C ILE A 27 1.07 -12.10 -17.89
N THR A 28 2.07 -12.92 -18.21
CA THR A 28 2.27 -13.41 -19.58
C THR A 28 1.11 -14.26 -20.08
N SER A 29 0.46 -15.03 -19.20
CA SER A 29 -0.62 -15.94 -19.58
C SER A 29 -1.99 -15.27 -19.66
N HIS A 30 -2.25 -14.21 -18.88
CA HIS A 30 -3.61 -13.71 -18.69
C HIS A 30 -3.80 -12.21 -18.96
N PHE A 31 -2.74 -11.41 -19.01
CA PHE A 31 -2.89 -9.95 -19.04
C PHE A 31 -3.62 -9.42 -20.28
N GLU A 32 -3.32 -9.96 -21.47
CA GLU A 32 -3.98 -9.55 -22.72
C GLU A 32 -5.49 -9.80 -22.69
N ALA A 33 -5.91 -10.97 -22.20
CA ALA A 33 -7.33 -11.30 -22.04
C ALA A 33 -7.98 -10.43 -20.95
N PHE A 34 -7.25 -10.15 -19.86
CA PHE A 34 -7.72 -9.28 -18.79
C PHE A 34 -7.96 -7.84 -19.28
N GLU A 35 -7.02 -7.25 -20.02
CA GLU A 35 -7.18 -5.89 -20.57
C GLU A 35 -8.37 -5.83 -21.52
N ARG A 36 -8.48 -6.77 -22.46
CA ARG A 36 -9.60 -6.81 -23.42
C ARG A 36 -10.96 -6.88 -22.72
N LEU A 37 -11.07 -7.67 -21.65
CA LEU A 37 -12.31 -7.86 -20.91
C LEU A 37 -12.55 -6.79 -19.83
N TYR A 38 -11.59 -5.89 -19.58
CA TYR A 38 -11.66 -4.93 -18.49
C TYR A 38 -12.84 -3.95 -18.57
N PRO A 39 -13.12 -3.32 -19.73
CA PRO A 39 -14.22 -2.36 -19.83
C PRO A 39 -15.57 -2.98 -19.47
N GLU A 40 -15.81 -4.22 -19.92
CA GLU A 40 -17.08 -4.92 -19.71
C GLU A 40 -17.20 -5.50 -18.30
N ARG A 41 -16.14 -6.13 -17.78
CA ARG A 41 -16.22 -6.91 -16.53
C ARG A 41 -15.81 -6.16 -15.28
N PHE A 42 -14.90 -5.18 -15.40
CA PHE A 42 -14.20 -4.63 -14.25
C PHE A 42 -14.35 -3.12 -14.12
N GLN A 43 -14.54 -2.37 -15.20
CA GLN A 43 -14.56 -0.91 -15.14
C GLN A 43 -15.63 -0.34 -14.18
N GLY A 44 -16.86 -0.84 -14.25
CA GLY A 44 -17.95 -0.37 -13.37
C GLY A 44 -17.66 -0.61 -11.88
N LYS A 45 -16.91 -1.67 -11.56
CA LYS A 45 -16.49 -1.96 -10.19
C LYS A 45 -15.22 -1.20 -9.82
N TYR A 46 -14.18 -1.23 -10.66
CA TYR A 46 -12.80 -0.85 -10.33
C TYR A 46 -12.35 0.54 -10.81
N GLY A 47 -13.17 1.23 -11.59
CA GLY A 47 -12.80 2.49 -12.26
C GLY A 47 -12.31 2.27 -13.68
N PHE A 48 -12.09 3.36 -14.40
CA PHE A 48 -11.66 3.36 -15.80
C PHE A 48 -10.29 2.68 -15.99
N TRP A 49 -10.11 2.08 -17.17
CA TRP A 49 -8.79 1.61 -17.57
C TRP A 49 -7.80 2.78 -17.58
N ARG A 50 -6.60 2.57 -17.04
CA ARG A 50 -5.55 3.59 -16.98
C ARG A 50 -4.35 3.13 -17.79
N PRO A 51 -3.85 3.92 -18.76
CA PRO A 51 -2.70 3.55 -19.59
C PRO A 51 -1.45 3.17 -18.79
N VAL A 52 -1.29 3.72 -17.58
CA VAL A 52 -0.19 3.37 -16.67
C VAL A 52 -0.17 1.87 -16.31
N ILE A 53 -1.31 1.17 -16.35
CA ILE A 53 -1.39 -0.26 -16.01
C ILE A 53 -0.58 -1.08 -17.02
N ARG A 54 -0.92 -0.99 -18.32
CA ARG A 54 -0.17 -1.66 -19.39
C ARG A 54 1.29 -1.20 -19.44
N SER A 55 1.55 0.11 -19.44
CA SER A 55 2.93 0.61 -19.46
C SER A 55 3.79 0.10 -18.30
N SER A 56 3.21 -0.07 -17.10
CA SER A 56 3.95 -0.62 -15.95
C SER A 56 4.25 -2.10 -16.13
N LEU A 57 3.30 -2.86 -16.68
CA LEU A 57 3.44 -4.30 -16.89
C LEU A 57 4.40 -4.63 -18.02
N ASP A 58 4.35 -3.90 -19.14
CA ASP A 58 5.29 -4.07 -20.25
C ASP A 58 6.74 -3.82 -19.78
N LYS A 59 6.94 -2.77 -18.97
CA LYS A 59 8.25 -2.49 -18.36
C LYS A 59 8.65 -3.56 -17.34
N PHE A 60 7.70 -4.09 -16.57
CA PHE A 60 7.96 -5.18 -15.63
C PHE A 60 8.41 -6.46 -16.35
N LEU A 61 7.76 -6.84 -17.46
CA LEU A 61 8.11 -8.04 -18.25
C LEU A 61 9.53 -7.96 -18.83
N LYS A 62 10.03 -6.75 -19.10
CA LYS A 62 11.39 -6.50 -19.57
C LYS A 62 12.42 -6.38 -18.45
N CYS A 63 11.97 -6.36 -17.19
CA CYS A 63 12.83 -6.02 -16.07
C CYS A 63 13.81 -7.15 -15.76
N GLY A 64 15.11 -6.84 -15.78
CA GLY A 64 16.14 -7.81 -15.43
C GLY A 64 16.44 -8.82 -16.55
N ASP A 65 15.92 -8.62 -17.76
CA ASP A 65 16.32 -9.38 -18.94
C ASP A 65 17.57 -8.73 -19.57
N LEU A 66 18.64 -9.50 -19.75
CA LEU A 66 19.86 -9.04 -20.41
C LEU A 66 19.63 -8.67 -21.89
N LYS A 67 18.60 -9.23 -22.53
CA LYS A 67 18.23 -8.90 -23.92
C LYS A 67 17.68 -7.48 -24.04
N GLU A 68 17.13 -6.92 -22.95
CA GLU A 68 16.59 -5.56 -22.88
C GLU A 68 17.64 -4.52 -22.44
N GLY A 69 18.90 -4.96 -22.30
CA GLY A 69 20.06 -4.12 -22.01
C GLY A 69 20.66 -4.32 -20.62
N PHE A 70 21.94 -4.02 -20.51
CA PHE A 70 22.73 -4.23 -19.30
C PHE A 70 23.89 -3.24 -19.19
N ALA A 71 24.40 -3.09 -17.96
CA ALA A 71 25.70 -2.51 -17.70
C ALA A 71 26.73 -3.62 -17.48
N ARG A 72 27.93 -3.47 -18.04
CA ARG A 72 29.10 -4.30 -17.69
C ARG A 72 29.82 -3.61 -16.54
N VAL A 73 29.90 -4.27 -15.40
CA VAL A 73 30.66 -3.81 -14.25
C VAL A 73 32.00 -4.53 -14.27
N ARG A 74 33.09 -3.78 -14.20
CA ARG A 74 34.45 -4.33 -14.18
C ARG A 74 35.26 -3.68 -13.07
N CYS A 75 35.93 -4.49 -12.26
CA CYS A 75 36.87 -4.00 -11.26
C CYS A 75 38.16 -3.53 -11.96
N PRO A 76 38.62 -2.28 -11.72
CA PRO A 76 39.87 -1.81 -12.31
C PRO A 76 41.11 -2.52 -11.74
N ASP A 77 41.03 -3.06 -10.52
CA ASP A 77 42.18 -3.65 -9.82
C ASP A 77 42.37 -5.13 -10.13
N CYS A 78 41.32 -5.95 -10.02
CA CYS A 78 41.40 -7.40 -10.25
C CYS A 78 40.87 -7.84 -11.62
N GLY A 79 40.23 -6.95 -12.39
CA GLY A 79 39.72 -7.26 -13.72
C GLY A 79 38.42 -8.08 -13.76
N GLU A 80 37.95 -8.60 -12.62
CA GLU A 80 36.67 -9.33 -12.51
C GLU A 80 35.51 -8.52 -13.06
N GLU A 81 34.58 -9.23 -13.72
CA GLU A 81 33.45 -8.59 -14.39
C GLU A 81 32.15 -9.38 -14.31
N PHE A 82 31.05 -8.65 -14.32
CA PHE A 82 29.72 -9.20 -14.39
C PHE A 82 28.75 -8.24 -15.07
N PHE A 83 27.65 -8.79 -15.58
CA PHE A 83 26.59 -8.01 -16.19
C PHE A 83 25.47 -7.71 -15.19
N VAL A 84 24.98 -6.48 -15.23
CA VAL A 84 23.82 -6.03 -14.45
C VAL A 84 22.74 -5.61 -15.42
N ALA A 85 21.69 -6.42 -15.52
CA ALA A 85 20.52 -6.12 -16.35
C ALA A 85 19.81 -4.84 -15.88
N TYR A 86 19.23 -4.10 -16.81
CA TYR A 86 18.50 -2.88 -16.48
C TYR A 86 17.20 -3.16 -15.72
N SER A 87 16.91 -2.26 -14.77
CA SER A 87 15.69 -2.30 -13.96
C SER A 87 14.57 -1.47 -14.60
N CYS A 88 13.33 -1.93 -14.51
CA CYS A 88 12.15 -1.21 -15.01
C CYS A 88 11.79 0.05 -14.21
N ARG A 89 12.31 0.18 -12.98
CA ARG A 89 12.08 1.27 -12.02
C ARG A 89 10.60 1.50 -11.65
N GLN A 90 9.71 0.57 -12.01
CA GLN A 90 8.29 0.62 -11.71
C GLN A 90 8.04 0.50 -10.22
N ARG A 91 6.96 1.13 -9.76
CA ARG A 91 6.45 1.01 -8.39
C ARG A 91 5.25 0.06 -8.37
N SER A 92 5.05 -0.64 -7.26
CA SER A 92 3.89 -1.49 -6.98
C SER A 92 3.65 -2.69 -7.92
N CYS A 93 4.30 -2.74 -9.08
CA CYS A 93 4.15 -3.78 -10.10
C CYS A 93 5.38 -4.70 -10.16
N CYS A 94 6.57 -4.20 -9.82
CA CYS A 94 7.81 -4.98 -9.86
C CYS A 94 8.36 -5.09 -8.43
N PRO A 95 8.09 -6.19 -7.71
CA PRO A 95 8.44 -6.32 -6.29
C PRO A 95 9.93 -6.09 -5.99
N SER A 96 10.80 -6.50 -6.90
CA SER A 96 12.25 -6.30 -6.77
C SER A 96 12.69 -4.84 -6.93
N CYS A 97 12.15 -4.12 -7.92
CA CYS A 97 12.43 -2.69 -8.08
C CYS A 97 11.84 -1.88 -6.92
N ASP A 98 10.65 -2.28 -6.46
CA ASP A 98 9.97 -1.63 -5.34
C ASP A 98 10.71 -1.88 -4.03
N GLN A 99 11.20 -3.09 -3.77
CA GLN A 99 12.05 -3.41 -2.61
C GLN A 99 13.33 -2.58 -2.60
N LYS A 100 14.05 -2.50 -3.73
CA LYS A 100 15.24 -1.64 -3.83
C LYS A 100 14.89 -0.18 -3.53
N ARG A 101 13.75 0.30 -4.03
CA ARG A 101 13.27 1.67 -3.76
C ARG A 101 12.96 1.89 -2.29
N ALA A 102 12.28 0.93 -1.64
CA ALA A 102 11.94 0.98 -0.21
C ALA A 102 13.20 1.02 0.67
N LEU A 103 14.21 0.20 0.35
CA LEU A 103 15.50 0.20 1.04
C LEU A 103 16.25 1.54 0.88
N LEU A 104 16.37 2.03 -0.36
CA LEU A 104 17.03 3.31 -0.63
C LEU A 104 16.29 4.50 -0.01
N LEU A 105 14.95 4.44 0.03
CA LEU A 105 14.15 5.43 0.74
C LEU A 105 14.51 5.41 2.22
N GLY A 106 14.50 4.24 2.88
CA GLY A 106 14.84 4.14 4.29
C GLY A 106 16.22 4.69 4.63
N ILE A 107 17.23 4.36 3.83
CA ILE A 107 18.59 4.91 3.96
C ILE A 107 18.56 6.43 3.84
N ARG A 108 17.97 6.96 2.76
CA ARG A 108 17.90 8.41 2.53
C ARG A 108 17.18 9.15 3.66
N LEU A 109 16.09 8.58 4.19
CA LEU A 109 15.35 9.20 5.27
C LEU A 109 16.17 9.24 6.56
N ALA A 110 16.77 8.11 6.94
CA ALA A 110 17.54 8.00 8.18
C ALA A 110 18.86 8.80 8.15
N GLU A 111 19.54 8.86 7.00
CA GLU A 111 20.91 9.38 6.93
C GLU A 111 21.01 10.81 6.38
N VAL A 112 19.98 11.29 5.65
CA VAL A 112 20.07 12.56 4.91
C VAL A 112 18.94 13.53 5.25
N ILE A 113 17.71 13.03 5.41
CA ILE A 113 16.53 13.91 5.45
C ILE A 113 16.06 14.21 6.88
N LEU A 114 16.02 13.20 7.76
CA LEU A 114 15.41 13.35 9.07
C LEU A 114 16.41 13.83 10.11
N ALA A 115 16.02 14.84 10.88
CA ALA A 115 16.77 15.28 12.05
C ALA A 115 16.79 14.17 13.12
N PRO A 116 17.82 14.09 13.97
CA PRO A 116 17.92 13.07 15.03
C PRO A 116 17.03 13.42 16.24
N ILE A 117 15.72 13.54 16.02
CA ILE A 117 14.68 13.85 17.01
C ILE A 117 13.69 12.68 17.13
N PRO A 118 12.83 12.64 18.17
CA PRO A 118 11.80 11.61 18.25
C PRO A 118 10.76 11.76 17.12
N HIS A 119 10.29 10.64 16.60
CA HIS A 119 9.26 10.58 15.56
C HIS A 119 8.15 9.60 15.94
N ARG A 120 7.05 9.61 15.18
CA ARG A 120 5.95 8.64 15.30
C ARG A 120 5.50 8.16 13.95
N GLN A 121 5.08 6.91 13.88
CA GLN A 121 4.22 6.47 12.79
C GLN A 121 2.83 7.03 13.01
N TRP A 122 2.22 7.51 11.94
CA TRP A 122 0.82 7.91 11.91
C TRP A 122 0.08 7.10 10.85
N VAL A 123 -1.13 6.66 11.17
CA VAL A 123 -2.03 5.99 10.24
C VAL A 123 -3.36 6.72 10.23
N PHE A 124 -3.67 7.40 9.12
CA PHE A 124 -4.95 8.09 8.93
C PHE A 124 -5.88 7.23 8.09
N THR A 125 -7.02 6.87 8.65
CA THR A 125 -8.04 6.05 7.98
C THR A 125 -9.26 6.89 7.66
N ILE A 126 -9.86 6.63 6.49
CA ILE A 126 -11.17 7.16 6.11
C ILE A 126 -12.23 6.04 6.06
N PRO A 127 -13.52 6.37 6.24
CA PRO A 127 -14.63 5.42 6.18
C PRO A 127 -14.77 4.77 4.81
N LYS A 128 -15.19 3.49 4.78
CA LYS A 128 -15.40 2.73 3.54
C LYS A 128 -16.29 3.46 2.52
N ARG A 129 -17.33 4.17 2.99
CA ARG A 129 -18.25 4.97 2.16
C ARG A 129 -17.53 6.03 1.33
N LEU A 130 -16.49 6.66 1.88
CA LEU A 130 -15.76 7.74 1.21
C LEU A 130 -14.66 7.24 0.27
N ARG A 131 -14.16 6.01 0.48
CA ARG A 131 -13.06 5.43 -0.32
C ARG A 131 -13.39 5.32 -1.81
N ILE A 132 -14.67 5.26 -2.17
CA ILE A 132 -15.11 5.16 -3.58
C ILE A 132 -14.67 6.37 -4.39
N TYR A 133 -14.74 7.58 -3.82
CA TYR A 133 -14.36 8.80 -4.52
C TYR A 133 -12.88 8.78 -4.91
N PHE A 134 -12.01 8.36 -3.99
CA PHE A 134 -10.58 8.19 -4.25
C PHE A 134 -10.24 7.07 -5.23
N ARG A 135 -11.15 6.11 -5.43
CA ARG A 135 -10.98 5.00 -6.38
C ARG A 135 -11.16 5.47 -7.81
N PHE A 136 -12.27 6.15 -8.05
CA PHE A 136 -12.67 6.64 -9.38
C PHE A 136 -11.95 7.94 -9.74
N ASP A 137 -11.60 8.75 -8.75
CA ASP A 137 -10.82 9.97 -8.92
C ASP A 137 -9.53 9.90 -8.08
N ARG A 138 -8.48 9.35 -8.70
CA ARG A 138 -7.19 9.15 -8.02
C ARG A 138 -6.39 10.43 -7.85
N SER A 139 -6.80 11.54 -8.47
CA SER A 139 -6.18 12.85 -8.23
C SER A 139 -6.36 13.31 -6.77
N LEU A 140 -7.42 12.82 -6.12
CA LEU A 140 -7.72 13.07 -4.71
C LEU A 140 -6.71 12.44 -3.75
N LEU A 141 -5.97 11.41 -4.15
CA LEU A 141 -5.05 10.70 -3.26
C LEU A 141 -3.92 11.62 -2.75
N GLY A 142 -3.41 12.51 -3.61
CA GLY A 142 -2.42 13.51 -3.21
C GLY A 142 -3.01 14.58 -2.28
N LYS A 143 -4.27 14.99 -2.55
CA LYS A 143 -5.01 15.93 -1.70
C LYS A 143 -5.29 15.35 -0.32
N LEU A 144 -5.56 14.04 -0.23
CA LEU A 144 -5.74 13.32 1.04
C LEU A 144 -4.47 13.39 1.91
N CYS A 145 -3.28 13.17 1.31
CA CYS A 145 -2.01 13.32 2.02
C CYS A 145 -1.81 14.75 2.54
N ARG A 146 -2.21 15.76 1.76
CA ARG A 146 -2.17 17.17 2.18
C ARG A 146 -3.12 17.44 3.35
N SER A 147 -4.34 16.92 3.31
CA SER A 147 -5.29 17.02 4.43
C SER A 147 -4.73 16.40 5.72
N ALA A 148 -4.00 15.29 5.63
CA ALA A 148 -3.34 14.68 6.80
C ALA A 148 -2.21 15.57 7.34
N TYR A 149 -1.40 16.17 6.47
CA TYR A 149 -0.39 17.15 6.89
C TYR A 149 -1.00 18.38 7.56
N GLU A 150 -2.05 18.94 6.97
CA GLU A 150 -2.77 20.10 7.53
C GLU A 150 -3.40 19.77 8.90
N THR A 151 -3.91 18.56 9.07
CA THR A 151 -4.41 18.06 10.37
C THR A 151 -3.31 18.10 11.43
N VAL A 152 -2.13 17.54 11.12
CA VAL A 152 -1.01 17.51 12.08
C VAL A 152 -0.53 18.93 12.39
N ARG A 153 -0.37 19.77 11.37
CA ARG A 153 0.11 21.14 11.51
C ARG A 153 -0.83 21.98 12.36
N GLU A 154 -2.13 21.96 12.07
CA GLU A 154 -3.13 22.77 12.79
C GLU A 154 -3.25 22.35 14.26
N ALA A 155 -3.28 21.04 14.52
CA ALA A 155 -3.31 20.55 15.88
C ALA A 155 -2.02 20.86 16.66
N LEU A 156 -0.86 20.76 16.01
CA LEU A 156 0.42 21.14 16.63
C LEU A 156 0.48 22.63 16.98
N ALA A 157 -0.02 23.49 16.10
CA ALA A 157 -0.13 24.92 16.37
C ALA A 157 -1.01 25.19 17.60
N ALA A 158 -2.15 24.51 17.72
CA ALA A 158 -3.02 24.61 18.89
C ALA A 158 -2.34 24.12 20.18
N GLU A 159 -1.60 23.02 20.13
CA GLU A 159 -0.88 22.47 21.31
C GLU A 159 0.29 23.33 21.76
N THR A 160 0.97 24.00 20.81
CA THR A 160 2.10 24.89 21.12
C THR A 160 1.68 26.33 21.41
N GLY A 161 0.47 26.73 21.00
CA GLY A 161 0.02 28.12 21.00
C GLY A 161 0.77 28.99 19.99
N ASP A 162 1.46 28.39 19.01
CA ASP A 162 2.32 29.07 18.05
C ASP A 162 2.14 28.50 16.63
N ASP A 163 1.56 29.32 15.75
CA ASP A 163 1.27 28.97 14.36
C ASP A 163 2.52 28.86 13.48
N ILE A 164 3.69 29.31 13.95
CA ILE A 164 4.95 29.22 13.19
C ILE A 164 5.62 27.85 13.34
N VAL A 165 5.18 27.02 14.28
CA VAL A 165 5.76 25.68 14.53
C VAL A 165 5.22 24.69 13.49
N SER A 166 6.11 24.17 12.64
CA SER A 166 5.76 23.25 11.57
C SER A 166 6.25 21.82 11.81
N PRO A 167 5.42 20.79 11.60
CA PRO A 167 5.85 19.40 11.76
C PRO A 167 6.73 18.95 10.58
N GLY A 168 7.73 18.12 10.85
CA GLY A 168 8.36 17.28 9.83
C GLY A 168 7.46 16.09 9.52
N MET A 169 7.07 15.89 8.27
CA MET A 169 6.16 14.80 7.89
C MET A 169 6.48 14.22 6.51
N ILE A 170 6.51 12.89 6.44
CA ILE A 170 6.58 12.13 5.20
C ILE A 170 5.36 11.23 5.13
N ALA A 171 4.45 11.54 4.19
CA ALA A 171 3.19 10.83 4.03
C ALA A 171 3.16 10.00 2.75
N THR A 172 2.64 8.78 2.87
CA THR A 172 2.40 7.86 1.77
C THR A 172 0.96 7.39 1.79
N VAL A 173 0.28 7.50 0.66
CA VAL A 173 -1.06 6.91 0.50
C VAL A 173 -0.92 5.45 0.09
N GLN A 174 -1.55 4.57 0.84
CA GLN A 174 -1.75 3.17 0.46
C GLN A 174 -3.19 3.01 -0.03
N THR A 175 -3.38 2.22 -1.09
CA THR A 175 -4.70 2.02 -1.72
C THR A 175 -5.17 0.57 -1.67
N PHE A 176 -4.59 -0.23 -0.79
CA PHE A 176 -4.82 -1.66 -0.66
C PHE A 176 -4.86 -2.06 0.81
N GLY A 177 -5.73 -2.99 1.18
CA GLY A 177 -5.64 -3.69 2.47
C GLY A 177 -4.83 -4.99 2.36
N ASP A 178 -4.74 -5.75 3.44
CA ASP A 178 -3.97 -7.02 3.45
C ASP A 178 -4.51 -8.08 2.49
N LEU A 179 -5.79 -7.96 2.10
CA LEU A 179 -6.45 -8.80 1.09
C LEU A 179 -6.48 -8.13 -0.30
N ILE A 180 -5.64 -7.10 -0.53
CA ILE A 180 -5.50 -6.35 -1.79
C ILE A 180 -6.81 -5.62 -2.23
N HIS A 181 -7.84 -5.62 -1.38
CA HIS A 181 -9.06 -4.84 -1.62
C HIS A 181 -8.77 -3.34 -1.57
N TRP A 182 -9.57 -2.55 -2.29
CA TRP A 182 -9.43 -1.10 -2.31
C TRP A 182 -9.55 -0.51 -0.91
N ASN A 183 -8.46 0.08 -0.42
CA ASN A 183 -8.40 0.71 0.88
C ASN A 183 -7.49 1.95 0.84
N ALA A 184 -8.06 3.12 0.53
CA ALA A 184 -7.34 4.38 0.60
C ALA A 184 -7.13 4.80 2.06
N HIS A 185 -5.89 4.86 2.50
CA HIS A 185 -5.47 5.33 3.83
C HIS A 185 -4.03 5.85 3.75
N ILE A 186 -3.60 6.59 4.77
CA ILE A 186 -2.27 7.21 4.80
C ILE A 186 -1.46 6.58 5.90
N HIS A 187 -0.22 6.18 5.57
CA HIS A 187 0.83 6.04 6.55
C HIS A 187 1.77 7.22 6.47
N ALA A 188 2.16 7.76 7.61
CA ALA A 188 3.12 8.84 7.69
C ALA A 188 4.16 8.60 8.79
N LEU A 189 5.34 9.15 8.56
CA LEU A 189 6.36 9.35 9.57
C LEU A 189 6.35 10.84 9.93
N VAL A 190 6.12 11.16 11.20
CA VAL A 190 5.90 12.52 11.69
C VAL A 190 6.84 12.80 12.85
N SER A 191 7.44 13.97 12.93
CA SER A 191 8.19 14.42 14.12
C SER A 191 7.28 14.47 15.35
N GLU A 192 7.80 14.13 16.54
CA GLU A 192 7.06 14.26 17.81
C GLU A 192 7.08 15.71 18.31
N GLY A 193 6.49 16.61 17.53
CA GLY A 193 6.59 18.06 17.68
C GLY A 193 6.86 18.74 16.35
N GLY A 194 7.37 19.96 16.38
CA GLY A 194 7.70 20.70 15.17
C GLY A 194 8.86 21.66 15.32
N PHE A 195 9.16 22.36 14.23
CA PHE A 195 10.27 23.27 14.09
C PHE A 195 9.75 24.71 13.98
N THR A 196 10.37 25.59 14.75
CA THR A 196 10.24 27.05 14.56
C THR A 196 10.96 27.50 13.29
N GLU A 197 10.72 28.74 12.83
CA GLU A 197 11.40 29.31 11.66
C GLU A 197 12.94 29.32 11.78
N ASN A 198 13.45 29.44 13.00
CA ASN A 198 14.90 29.42 13.29
C ASN A 198 15.47 27.99 13.39
N GLY A 199 14.67 26.96 13.12
CA GLY A 199 15.08 25.56 13.16
C GLY A 199 15.12 24.93 14.55
N HIS A 200 14.70 25.64 15.61
CA HIS A 200 14.59 25.07 16.95
C HIS A 200 13.40 24.10 17.02
N PHE A 201 13.64 22.92 17.58
CA PHE A 201 12.63 21.87 17.72
C PHE A 201 11.86 21.99 19.04
N VAL A 202 10.55 22.13 18.94
CA VAL A 202 9.60 22.13 20.07
C VAL A 202 8.94 20.77 20.14
N ARG A 203 9.25 20.01 21.19
CA ARG A 203 8.74 18.65 21.39
C ARG A 203 7.32 18.70 21.97
N VAL A 204 6.40 17.95 21.37
CA VAL A 204 5.01 17.81 21.84
C VAL A 204 4.68 16.30 21.94
N PRO A 205 4.93 15.68 23.11
CA PRO A 205 4.81 14.23 23.27
C PRO A 205 3.40 13.76 23.62
N GLU A 206 2.62 14.64 24.24
CA GLU A 206 1.20 14.42 24.51
C GLU A 206 0.40 14.90 23.32
N MET A 207 -0.75 14.27 23.09
CA MET A 207 -1.60 14.60 21.96
C MET A 207 -3.05 14.40 22.34
N ASP A 208 -3.90 15.40 22.08
CA ASP A 208 -5.33 15.21 22.15
C ASP A 208 -5.84 14.45 20.91
N LYS A 209 -5.76 13.12 20.96
CA LYS A 209 -6.22 12.24 19.86
C LYS A 209 -7.65 12.55 19.40
N ALA A 210 -8.55 12.98 20.28
CA ALA A 210 -9.93 13.31 19.91
C ALA A 210 -9.97 14.60 19.06
N TYR A 211 -9.18 15.61 19.44
CA TYR A 211 -9.04 16.84 18.67
C TYR A 211 -8.42 16.60 17.28
N TYR A 212 -7.29 15.88 17.20
CA TYR A 212 -6.68 15.50 15.92
C TYR A 212 -7.66 14.72 15.02
N LEU A 213 -8.44 13.80 15.62
CA LEU A 213 -9.44 13.02 14.87
C LEU A 213 -10.61 13.89 14.39
N SER A 214 -11.02 14.92 15.16
CA SER A 214 -12.03 15.88 14.71
C SER A 214 -11.53 16.66 13.50
N LEU A 215 -10.32 17.23 13.58
CA LEU A 215 -9.71 17.96 12.48
C LEU A 215 -9.56 17.09 11.23
N TRP A 216 -9.13 15.84 11.39
CA TRP A 216 -9.02 14.91 10.27
C TRP A 216 -10.37 14.67 9.57
N GLN A 217 -11.44 14.50 10.34
CA GLN A 217 -12.79 14.35 9.80
C GLN A 217 -13.19 15.59 8.99
N ASP A 218 -13.00 16.77 9.59
CA ASP A 218 -13.35 18.04 8.97
C ASP A 218 -12.57 18.26 7.66
N LYS A 219 -11.24 18.07 7.66
CA LYS A 219 -10.43 18.24 6.43
C LYS A 219 -10.82 17.26 5.32
N VAL A 220 -11.20 16.02 5.65
CA VAL A 220 -11.65 15.05 4.63
C VAL A 220 -13.03 15.42 4.09
N PHE A 221 -13.96 15.85 4.94
CA PHE A 221 -15.27 16.31 4.49
C PHE A 221 -15.13 17.56 3.63
N ASP A 222 -14.35 18.55 4.06
CA ASP A 222 -14.09 19.78 3.29
C ASP A 222 -13.45 19.49 1.94
N LEU A 223 -12.48 18.56 1.89
CA LEU A 223 -11.90 18.10 0.64
C LEU A 223 -12.97 17.54 -0.30
N LEU A 224 -13.81 16.61 0.19
CA LEU A 224 -14.78 15.95 -0.68
C LEU A 224 -15.96 16.85 -1.06
N MET A 225 -16.35 17.82 -0.23
CA MET A 225 -17.34 18.84 -0.58
C MET A 225 -16.80 19.81 -1.62
N ARG A 226 -15.56 20.31 -1.45
CA ARG A 226 -14.89 21.20 -2.40
C ARG A 226 -14.70 20.56 -3.78
N GLU A 227 -14.51 19.25 -3.80
CA GLU A 227 -14.37 18.45 -5.03
C GLU A 227 -15.71 17.89 -5.53
N GLU A 228 -16.82 18.38 -4.96
CA GLU A 228 -18.21 18.07 -5.33
C GLU A 228 -18.53 16.56 -5.31
N LYS A 229 -17.86 15.81 -4.44
CA LYS A 229 -18.03 14.36 -4.29
C LYS A 229 -19.13 13.98 -3.31
N ILE A 230 -19.37 14.84 -2.31
CA ILE A 230 -20.41 14.69 -1.28
C ILE A 230 -21.12 16.01 -1.04
N SER A 231 -22.36 15.96 -0.57
CA SER A 231 -23.12 17.14 -0.13
C SER A 231 -23.02 17.34 1.38
N GLU A 232 -23.43 18.52 1.84
CA GLU A 232 -23.54 18.85 3.26
C GLU A 232 -24.48 17.90 4.01
N ASP A 233 -25.56 17.43 3.37
CA ASP A 233 -26.46 16.41 3.93
C ASP A 233 -25.76 15.10 4.24
N VAL A 234 -24.85 14.66 3.35
CA VAL A 234 -24.05 13.44 3.56
C VAL A 234 -23.11 13.63 4.76
N VAL A 235 -22.50 14.81 4.90
CA VAL A 235 -21.65 15.13 6.06
C VAL A 235 -22.47 15.11 7.35
N ARG A 236 -23.62 15.78 7.36
CA ARG A 236 -24.52 15.82 8.51
C ARG A 236 -24.99 14.43 8.93
N ASP A 237 -25.42 13.61 7.98
CA ASP A 237 -25.76 12.19 8.21
C ASP A 237 -24.58 11.43 8.83
N MET A 238 -23.39 11.51 8.22
CA MET A 238 -22.21 10.78 8.70
C MET A 238 -21.74 11.21 10.09
N ARG A 239 -21.92 12.47 10.49
CA ARG A 239 -21.60 12.95 11.85
C ARG A 239 -22.50 12.34 12.92
N THR A 240 -23.68 11.81 12.56
CA THR A 240 -24.55 11.12 13.52
C THR A 240 -24.11 9.69 13.83
N TRP A 241 -23.17 9.13 13.06
CA TRP A 241 -22.78 7.73 13.20
C TRP A 241 -21.94 7.50 14.45
N LYS A 242 -22.37 6.56 15.31
CA LYS A 242 -21.61 6.13 16.49
C LYS A 242 -20.18 5.70 16.16
N HIS A 243 -20.00 5.05 15.01
CA HIS A 243 -18.70 4.66 14.47
C HIS A 243 -18.53 5.28 13.09
N SER A 244 -17.94 6.49 13.05
CA SER A 244 -17.77 7.24 11.81
C SER A 244 -16.91 6.50 10.78
N GLY A 245 -15.99 5.64 11.24
CA GLY A 245 -15.04 4.90 10.41
C GLY A 245 -13.75 5.67 10.11
N PHE A 246 -13.62 6.88 10.66
CA PHE A 246 -12.36 7.61 10.71
C PHE A 246 -11.52 7.11 11.88
N SER A 247 -10.20 7.07 11.70
CA SER A 247 -9.27 6.82 12.79
C SER A 247 -7.92 7.45 12.53
N ILE A 248 -7.23 7.76 13.63
CA ILE A 248 -5.80 8.08 13.66
C ILE A 248 -5.15 7.05 14.58
N ASP A 249 -4.12 6.36 14.12
CA ASP A 249 -3.22 5.63 15.00
C ASP A 249 -1.85 6.31 15.00
N CYS A 250 -1.34 6.62 16.18
CA CYS A 250 -0.02 7.24 16.39
C CYS A 250 0.73 6.57 17.55
N SER A 251 0.47 5.28 17.74
CA SER A 251 0.92 4.49 18.89
C SER A 251 2.39 4.11 18.81
N VAL A 252 2.91 3.93 17.59
CA VAL A 252 4.30 3.55 17.33
C VAL A 252 5.19 4.79 17.41
N LYS A 253 6.03 4.84 18.45
CA LYS A 253 7.03 5.89 18.68
C LYS A 253 8.41 5.42 18.25
N ILE A 254 9.22 6.35 17.77
CA ILE A 254 10.61 6.14 17.36
C ILE A 254 11.46 7.12 18.16
N ALA A 255 12.46 6.59 18.88
CA ALA A 255 13.35 7.40 19.69
C ALA A 255 14.24 8.30 18.82
N ALA A 256 14.74 9.38 19.43
CA ALA A 256 15.71 10.26 18.78
C ALA A 256 16.95 9.47 18.35
N GLY A 257 17.37 9.64 17.08
CA GLY A 257 18.54 8.97 16.52
C GLY A 257 18.37 7.49 16.16
N ASP A 258 17.19 6.89 16.37
CA ASP A 258 16.91 5.49 16.01
C ASP A 258 16.74 5.31 14.49
N SER A 259 17.88 5.29 13.81
CA SER A 259 17.98 5.17 12.36
C SER A 259 17.46 3.82 11.85
N GLU A 260 17.55 2.76 12.65
CA GLU A 260 17.11 1.42 12.26
C GLU A 260 15.58 1.32 12.23
N SER A 261 14.90 1.86 13.25
CA SER A 261 13.44 1.94 13.25
C SER A 261 12.92 2.84 12.13
N ILE A 262 13.59 3.97 11.83
CA ILE A 262 13.28 4.81 10.67
C ILE A 262 13.38 4.01 9.36
N LYS A 263 14.48 3.26 9.17
CA LYS A 263 14.70 2.43 7.98
C LYS A 263 13.60 1.38 7.82
N ARG A 264 13.20 0.71 8.91
CA ARG A 264 12.13 -0.29 8.90
C ARG A 264 10.78 0.32 8.58
N LEU A 265 10.43 1.44 9.21
CA LEU A 265 9.16 2.10 8.97
C LEU A 265 9.08 2.66 7.55
N ALA A 266 10.15 3.27 7.04
CA ALA A 266 10.21 3.74 5.66
C ALA A 266 9.98 2.62 4.64
N GLN A 267 10.56 1.44 4.89
CA GLN A 267 10.34 0.26 4.07
C GLN A 267 8.90 -0.23 4.14
N TYR A 268 8.29 -0.21 5.33
CA TYR A 268 6.90 -0.59 5.53
C TYR A 268 5.92 0.35 4.82
N ILE A 269 6.07 1.68 4.97
CA ILE A 269 5.14 2.65 4.38
C ILE A 269 5.29 2.73 2.85
N GLY A 270 6.51 2.52 2.34
CA GLY A 270 6.83 2.53 0.92
C GLY A 270 6.66 1.19 0.20
N ARG A 271 6.06 0.18 0.84
CA ARG A 271 6.01 -1.21 0.36
C ARG A 271 5.12 -1.42 -0.88
N CYS A 272 5.44 -2.49 -1.60
CA CYS A 272 4.63 -3.02 -2.69
C CYS A 272 3.28 -3.56 -2.16
N PRO A 273 2.16 -3.44 -2.91
CA PRO A 273 0.86 -3.96 -2.48
C PRO A 273 0.80 -5.47 -2.23
N PHE A 274 1.74 -6.22 -2.79
CA PHE A 274 1.80 -7.67 -2.65
C PHE A 274 3.26 -8.14 -2.60
N SER A 275 3.45 -9.29 -1.94
CA SER A 275 4.70 -10.04 -1.94
C SER A 275 4.58 -11.22 -2.90
N LEU A 276 5.66 -11.54 -3.62
CA LEU A 276 5.71 -12.75 -4.46
C LEU A 276 5.50 -14.02 -3.63
N ALA A 277 5.92 -14.04 -2.36
CA ALA A 277 5.70 -15.17 -1.45
C ALA A 277 4.22 -15.42 -1.14
N ARG A 278 3.35 -14.44 -1.40
CA ARG A 278 1.89 -14.57 -1.22
C ARG A 278 1.17 -15.00 -2.51
N ILE A 279 1.89 -15.19 -3.61
CA ILE A 279 1.34 -15.71 -4.86
C ILE A 279 1.60 -17.21 -4.87
N ILE A 280 0.57 -17.96 -4.49
CA ILE A 280 0.58 -19.42 -4.50
C ILE A 280 -0.16 -19.93 -5.74
N SER A 281 0.39 -20.93 -6.41
CA SER A 281 -0.32 -21.69 -7.43
C SER A 281 -1.21 -22.71 -6.72
N ILE A 282 -2.47 -22.80 -7.15
CA ILE A 282 -3.42 -23.81 -6.66
C ILE A 282 -3.94 -24.54 -7.90
N ASP A 283 -3.79 -25.86 -7.91
CA ASP A 283 -4.19 -26.76 -8.99
C ASP A 283 -5.36 -27.69 -8.59
N GLN A 284 -5.84 -27.57 -7.35
CA GLN A 284 -6.93 -28.38 -6.83
C GLN A 284 -8.28 -27.68 -7.07
N ASP A 285 -9.07 -28.22 -7.99
CA ASP A 285 -10.38 -27.67 -8.40
C ASP A 285 -11.33 -27.42 -7.22
N GLU A 286 -11.34 -28.31 -6.22
CA GLU A 286 -12.17 -28.17 -5.01
C GLU A 286 -11.75 -26.95 -4.16
N ILE A 287 -10.45 -26.67 -4.06
CA ILE A 287 -9.92 -25.51 -3.35
C ILE A 287 -10.23 -24.24 -4.14
N ILE A 288 -10.04 -24.27 -5.46
CA ILE A 288 -10.37 -23.16 -6.36
C ILE A 288 -11.86 -22.82 -6.23
N GLU A 289 -12.74 -23.82 -6.28
CA GLU A 289 -14.18 -23.66 -6.11
C GLU A 289 -14.51 -23.04 -4.74
N ARG A 290 -13.95 -23.57 -3.64
CA ARG A 290 -14.16 -23.01 -2.29
C ARG A 290 -13.72 -21.55 -2.20
N ILE A 291 -12.56 -21.20 -2.74
CA ILE A 291 -12.04 -19.83 -2.76
C ILE A 291 -12.95 -18.93 -3.59
N LEU A 292 -13.34 -19.36 -4.80
CA LEU A 292 -14.19 -18.57 -5.68
C LEU A 292 -15.60 -18.39 -5.08
N LYS A 293 -16.16 -19.40 -4.42
CA LYS A 293 -17.43 -19.30 -3.68
C LYS A 293 -17.31 -18.28 -2.54
N HIS A 294 -16.25 -18.37 -1.73
CA HIS A 294 -15.99 -17.42 -0.65
C HIS A 294 -15.83 -15.98 -1.17
N CYS A 295 -15.15 -15.80 -2.30
CA CYS A 295 -14.96 -14.49 -2.94
C CYS A 295 -16.20 -13.98 -3.69
N GLY A 296 -17.29 -14.75 -3.78
CA GLY A 296 -18.46 -14.41 -4.58
C GLY A 296 -18.18 -14.35 -6.09
N LEU A 297 -17.15 -15.05 -6.55
CA LEU A 297 -16.70 -15.11 -7.94
C LEU A 297 -17.06 -16.43 -8.63
N TRP A 298 -17.55 -17.42 -7.87
CA TRP A 298 -18.03 -18.67 -8.44
C TRP A 298 -19.35 -18.46 -9.18
N LYS A 299 -19.36 -18.71 -10.48
CA LYS A 299 -20.58 -18.84 -11.26
C LYS A 299 -20.85 -20.33 -11.40
N ASP A 300 -21.92 -20.79 -10.76
CA ASP A 300 -22.35 -22.17 -10.87
C ASP A 300 -22.59 -22.52 -12.36
N PRO A 301 -21.80 -23.44 -12.95
CA PRO A 301 -21.91 -23.81 -14.35
C PRO A 301 -23.31 -24.33 -14.71
N LEU A 302 -24.01 -24.94 -13.74
CA LEU A 302 -25.34 -25.53 -13.93
C LEU A 302 -26.42 -24.44 -13.96
N ARG A 303 -26.31 -23.39 -13.14
CA ARG A 303 -27.27 -22.27 -13.16
C ARG A 303 -27.18 -21.40 -14.42
N SER A 304 -26.02 -21.29 -15.07
CA SER A 304 -25.91 -20.55 -16.34
C SER A 304 -26.60 -21.23 -17.53
N ARG A 305 -26.89 -22.53 -17.44
CA ARG A 305 -27.72 -23.24 -18.43
C ARG A 305 -29.20 -23.22 -18.06
N GLU A 306 -29.53 -23.13 -16.79
CA GLU A 306 -30.93 -23.08 -16.31
C GLU A 306 -31.55 -21.68 -16.36
N SER A 307 -30.76 -20.59 -16.39
CA SER A 307 -31.31 -19.22 -16.42
C SER A 307 -32.01 -18.84 -17.73
N GLU A 308 -31.90 -19.64 -18.80
CA GLU A 308 -32.71 -19.49 -20.02
C GLU A 308 -34.01 -20.33 -20.00
N ALA A 309 -34.23 -21.16 -18.95
CA ALA A 309 -35.39 -22.03 -18.86
C ALA A 309 -36.08 -21.92 -17.48
N ARG A 310 -37.17 -21.14 -17.46
CA ARG A 310 -38.33 -21.17 -16.51
C ARG A 310 -38.28 -20.39 -15.19
N SER A 311 -38.96 -19.24 -15.25
CA SER A 311 -40.10 -18.79 -14.41
C SER A 311 -40.47 -19.51 -13.08
N GLN A 312 -40.28 -18.78 -11.98
CA GLN A 312 -41.14 -18.59 -10.77
C GLN A 312 -41.36 -19.71 -9.71
N PRO A 313 -41.69 -19.35 -8.44
CA PRO A 313 -40.88 -19.70 -7.25
C PRO A 313 -41.50 -20.77 -6.32
N ARG A 314 -40.68 -21.34 -5.43
CA ARG A 314 -41.13 -22.14 -4.27
C ARG A 314 -40.61 -21.57 -2.94
N PRO A 315 -41.37 -21.74 -1.83
CA PRO A 315 -41.10 -21.12 -0.53
C PRO A 315 -39.92 -21.79 0.20
N PRO A 316 -39.31 -21.11 1.20
CA PRO A 316 -38.08 -21.59 1.81
C PRO A 316 -38.35 -22.67 2.86
N PRO A 317 -37.57 -23.77 2.89
CA PRO A 317 -37.50 -24.61 4.07
C PRO A 317 -36.51 -24.04 5.09
N GLU A 318 -36.84 -24.24 6.36
CA GLU A 318 -36.15 -23.72 7.55
C GLU A 318 -34.67 -24.13 7.60
N ILE A 319 -33.83 -23.14 7.90
CA ILE A 319 -32.39 -23.32 8.14
C ILE A 319 -32.20 -23.73 9.59
N CYS A 320 -31.62 -24.90 9.81
CA CYS A 320 -31.06 -25.27 11.11
C CYS A 320 -29.77 -26.06 10.90
N VAL A 321 -28.62 -25.39 10.94
CA VAL A 321 -27.33 -26.07 11.15
C VAL A 321 -26.43 -25.23 12.06
N LYS A 322 -25.97 -25.92 13.10
CA LYS A 322 -25.21 -25.45 14.26
C LYS A 322 -23.76 -25.13 13.91
N PHE A 323 -23.18 -24.15 14.62
CA PHE A 323 -21.75 -23.84 14.58
C PHE A 323 -20.94 -24.86 15.39
N PRO A 324 -19.86 -25.46 14.86
CA PRO A 324 -18.82 -26.07 15.69
C PRO A 324 -17.95 -24.98 16.33
N ALA A 325 -17.54 -25.26 17.57
CA ALA A 325 -16.74 -24.39 18.41
C ALA A 325 -15.32 -24.14 17.85
N LEU A 326 -14.80 -22.97 18.20
CA LEU A 326 -13.40 -22.56 18.07
C LEU A 326 -12.48 -23.56 18.75
N GLU A 327 -11.44 -24.03 18.04
CA GLU A 327 -10.11 -24.31 18.58
C GLU A 327 -9.20 -24.76 17.43
N GLU A 328 -8.27 -23.89 17.00
CA GLU A 328 -6.92 -24.28 16.56
C GLU A 328 -6.03 -23.01 16.37
N PRO A 329 -4.76 -23.02 16.80
CA PRO A 329 -3.90 -21.85 16.86
C PRO A 329 -3.19 -21.54 15.53
N LEU A 330 -2.92 -20.26 15.29
CA LEU A 330 -2.17 -19.74 14.13
C LEU A 330 -0.67 -20.09 14.24
N PRO A 331 -0.01 -20.53 13.15
CA PRO A 331 1.43 -20.76 13.16
C PRO A 331 2.27 -19.47 12.95
N ASP A 332 3.32 -19.36 13.76
CA ASP A 332 4.41 -18.38 13.69
C ASP A 332 5.27 -18.57 12.43
N TYR A 333 5.57 -17.48 11.73
CA TYR A 333 6.62 -17.46 10.70
C TYR A 333 7.43 -16.16 10.78
N LEU A 334 8.51 -16.22 11.57
CA LEU A 334 9.70 -15.38 11.44
C LEU A 334 10.79 -16.22 10.76
N CYS A 335 11.21 -15.82 9.56
CA CYS A 335 12.52 -16.06 8.94
C CYS A 335 12.71 -15.03 7.82
#